data_AF-A0A940F4D9-F1
#
_entry.id   AF-A0A940F4D9-F1
#
_cell.length_a   1.000
_cell.length_b   1.000
_cell.length_c   1.000
_cell.angle_alpha   90.00
_cell.angle_beta   90.00
_cell.angle_gamma   90.00
#
_symmetry.space_group_name_H-M   'P 1'
#
loop_
_entity.id
_entity.type
_entity.pdbx_description
1 polymer ?
#
loop_
_entity_poly.entity_id
_entity_poly.type
_entity_poly.pdbx_seq_one_letter_code
_entity_poly.pdbx_strand_id
1 'polypeptide(L)'
;MSQSLVIGLRHRGALFVLHLFVGCLALSMAAATGNLTGTAAAATPKEKVSYYTFRTRDTGAAATNEQNTRCNNYFGARALTTVTRLNALLFAFNADPGSGRLVDQTANLLGPGFICAVPKLSTEEVDAYAYSSLPGPGLVEATGPCGLQPVAVNGSPLILNCALGVKPIPAKNVLGGLITSNSLVNILDRSENAPTGSVWTAQVVGDVANTGGGGGTVPPTIKPDTPGLDFYSMRARDEKSVSPSSFDCTVTGLAGPAIAVRTANLAVAQPDATSGKVPDAVGPAVGKLTVCYVRQNANGSYRAFGLAELKAAGKTIKVTARGDCRTTSTVAGPGLRGQACALAVRKATVQAGLITSNGLIDAGAPASSADHAVWTFAMFGVPSA
;
A
#
# COMPACT_ATOMS: atom_id res chain seq x y z
N MET A 1 -66.78 -36.90 -6.21
CA MET A 1 -65.34 -36.67 -6.39
C MET A 1 -64.69 -37.25 -5.13
N SER A 2 -64.20 -38.49 -5.07
CA SER A 2 -63.29 -39.25 -5.97
C SER A 2 -61.88 -38.63 -5.97
N GLN A 3 -60.77 -39.25 -5.54
CA GLN A 3 -60.44 -40.57 -4.92
C GLN A 3 -59.24 -40.37 -3.91
N SER A 4 -58.95 -41.17 -2.87
CA SER A 4 -58.19 -42.47 -2.78
C SER A 4 -56.77 -42.45 -3.40
N LEU A 5 -55.69 -43.13 -2.91
CA LEU A 5 -55.43 -44.12 -1.83
C LEU A 5 -53.88 -44.07 -1.48
N VAL A 6 -53.37 -43.77 -0.28
CA VAL A 6 -53.07 -44.63 0.92
C VAL A 6 -51.92 -45.68 0.79
N ILE A 7 -50.83 -45.55 1.60
CA ILE A 7 -49.76 -46.56 1.97
C ILE A 7 -48.81 -47.03 0.81
N GLY A 8 -47.56 -47.52 0.96
CA GLY A 8 -46.57 -47.79 2.04
C GLY A 8 -45.35 -48.61 1.49
N LEU A 9 -44.37 -49.19 2.21
CA LEU A 9 -43.85 -49.07 3.59
C LEU A 9 -42.53 -49.92 3.79
N ARG A 10 -41.43 -49.36 4.39
CA ARG A 10 -40.18 -50.04 4.89
C ARG A 10 -39.23 -50.66 3.81
N HIS A 11 -38.00 -51.16 4.06
CA HIS A 11 -37.35 -51.67 5.29
C HIS A 11 -35.78 -51.83 5.21
N ARG A 12 -35.08 -51.77 6.38
CA ARG A 12 -33.65 -52.18 6.67
C ARG A 12 -32.52 -51.31 6.05
N GLY A 13 -31.32 -51.18 6.63
CA GLY A 13 -30.80 -51.63 7.95
C GLY A 13 -29.29 -51.33 8.18
N ALA A 14 -28.84 -51.43 9.45
CA ALA A 14 -27.49 -51.15 10.00
C ALA A 14 -27.06 -49.65 10.05
N LEU A 15 -26.64 -49.01 11.15
CA LEU A 15 -26.06 -49.37 12.47
C LEU A 15 -24.53 -49.59 12.50
N PHE A 16 -23.81 -48.61 13.05
CA PHE A 16 -22.53 -48.81 13.76
C PHE A 16 -22.37 -47.75 14.86
N VAL A 17 -21.79 -48.13 16.01
CA VAL A 17 -21.61 -47.27 17.20
C VAL A 17 -20.29 -47.62 17.87
N LEU A 18 -19.44 -46.63 18.16
CA LEU A 18 -18.38 -46.67 19.17
C LEU A 18 -18.03 -45.21 19.54
N HIS A 19 -18.38 -44.69 20.71
CA HIS A 19 -17.82 -44.91 22.06
C HIS A 19 -16.41 -44.33 22.32
N LEU A 20 -16.36 -43.62 23.46
CA LEU A 20 -15.26 -42.92 24.12
C LEU A 20 -13.84 -43.50 23.93
N PHE A 21 -12.86 -42.61 24.00
CA PHE A 21 -11.84 -42.73 25.05
C PHE A 21 -11.50 -41.39 25.68
N VAL A 22 -11.33 -41.38 27.02
CA VAL A 22 -10.82 -40.24 27.80
C VAL A 22 -9.33 -40.48 28.05
N GLY A 23 -8.50 -39.46 27.83
CA GLY A 23 -7.04 -39.55 27.99
C GLY A 23 -6.46 -38.32 28.69
N CYS A 24 -6.49 -38.31 30.02
CA CYS A 24 -5.75 -37.34 30.83
C CYS A 24 -4.38 -37.93 31.19
N LEU A 25 -3.28 -37.22 30.91
CA LEU A 25 -1.95 -37.59 31.41
C LEU A 25 -1.06 -36.35 31.59
N ALA A 26 -0.21 -36.41 32.62
CA ALA A 26 0.34 -35.26 33.30
C ALA A 26 1.66 -34.72 32.71
N LEU A 27 2.17 -33.67 33.37
CA LEU A 27 3.49 -33.09 33.14
C LEU A 27 4.60 -34.15 33.11
N SER A 28 5.60 -33.92 32.26
CA SER A 28 6.99 -34.22 32.60
C SER A 28 7.86 -33.00 32.33
N MET A 29 8.53 -32.49 33.36
CA MET A 29 9.57 -31.47 33.20
C MET A 29 10.90 -32.18 32.99
N ALA A 30 11.53 -31.98 31.83
CA ALA A 30 12.88 -32.46 31.55
C ALA A 30 13.80 -31.25 31.38
N ALA A 31 14.55 -30.90 32.43
CA ALA A 31 15.59 -29.89 32.34
C ALA A 31 16.82 -30.48 31.64
N ALA A 32 17.01 -30.15 30.36
CA ALA A 32 18.16 -30.59 29.57
C ALA A 32 19.20 -29.47 29.43
N THR A 33 20.12 -29.38 30.39
CA THR A 33 21.33 -28.55 30.25
C THR A 33 22.29 -29.18 29.26
N GLY A 34 22.17 -28.82 27.98
CA GLY A 34 23.06 -29.25 26.89
C GLY A 34 23.66 -28.05 26.16
N ASN A 35 24.97 -28.10 25.90
CA ASN A 35 25.70 -26.99 25.30
C ASN A 35 25.23 -26.68 23.86
N LEU A 36 24.71 -25.48 23.64
CA LEU A 36 24.43 -24.96 22.29
C LEU A 36 25.73 -24.48 21.64
N THR A 37 26.40 -25.36 20.89
CA THR A 37 27.32 -24.92 19.84
C THR A 37 26.52 -24.13 18.80
N GLY A 38 26.75 -22.83 18.72
CA GLY A 38 25.86 -21.90 18.02
C GLY A 38 25.79 -22.11 16.51
N THR A 39 24.79 -22.86 16.04
CA THR A 39 24.19 -22.62 14.72
C THR A 39 23.58 -21.23 14.72
N ALA A 40 23.95 -20.39 13.75
CA ALA A 40 23.38 -19.05 13.62
C ALA A 40 21.84 -19.14 13.52
N ALA A 41 21.14 -18.41 14.39
CA ALA A 41 19.69 -18.31 14.30
C ALA A 41 19.30 -17.75 12.93
N ALA A 42 18.35 -18.40 12.25
CA ALA A 42 17.90 -17.94 10.95
C ALA A 42 17.30 -16.54 11.09
N ALA A 43 17.90 -15.57 10.38
CA ALA A 43 17.51 -14.16 10.35
C ALA A 43 16.00 -13.96 10.44
N THR A 44 15.55 -13.18 11.42
CA THR A 44 14.12 -12.98 11.69
C THR A 44 13.48 -12.41 10.43
N PRO A 45 12.34 -12.91 9.91
CA PRO A 45 11.86 -12.54 8.57
C PRO A 45 11.65 -11.04 8.29
N LYS A 46 11.55 -10.21 9.34
CA LYS A 46 11.55 -8.74 9.27
C LYS A 46 12.83 -8.15 8.65
N GLU A 47 13.97 -8.81 8.84
CA GLU A 47 15.29 -8.41 8.33
C GLU A 47 15.39 -8.48 6.79
N LYS A 48 14.44 -9.16 6.13
CA LYS A 48 14.37 -9.32 4.67
C LYS A 48 13.27 -8.46 4.04
N VAL A 49 12.98 -7.30 4.62
CA VAL A 49 11.99 -6.34 4.11
C VAL A 49 12.69 -5.02 3.81
N SER A 50 12.60 -4.56 2.57
CA SER A 50 13.13 -3.25 2.16
C SER A 50 12.03 -2.36 1.59
N TYR A 51 12.06 -1.10 1.99
CA TYR A 51 11.13 -0.07 1.53
C TYR A 51 11.76 0.79 0.44
N TYR A 52 10.99 1.17 -0.56
CA TYR A 52 11.41 2.08 -1.62
C TYR A 52 10.32 3.13 -1.84
N THR A 53 10.70 4.40 -2.00
CA THR A 53 9.78 5.47 -2.40
C THR A 53 10.35 6.23 -3.58
N PHE A 54 9.48 6.50 -4.56
CA PHE A 54 9.86 7.20 -5.79
C PHE A 54 8.68 8.01 -6.34
N ARG A 55 9.00 9.14 -6.96
CA ARG A 55 8.04 9.98 -7.69
C ARG A 55 7.87 9.43 -9.10
N THR A 56 6.65 9.36 -9.60
CA THR A 56 6.35 9.03 -11.01
C THR A 56 5.91 10.25 -11.78
N ARG A 57 6.53 10.49 -12.95
CA ARG A 57 6.14 11.57 -13.87
C ARG A 57 5.69 11.00 -15.20
N ASP A 58 4.58 11.52 -15.71
CA ASP A 58 4.16 11.27 -17.09
C ASP A 58 5.18 11.88 -18.06
N THR A 59 5.54 11.10 -19.07
CA THR A 59 6.46 11.50 -20.15
C THR A 59 5.77 12.24 -21.29
N GLY A 60 4.43 12.28 -21.30
CA GLY A 60 3.61 12.75 -22.42
C GLY A 60 3.67 11.83 -23.65
N ALA A 61 4.67 10.95 -23.74
CA ALA A 61 4.89 10.06 -24.87
C ALA A 61 3.93 8.86 -24.86
N ALA A 62 3.49 8.44 -26.04
CA ALA A 62 2.71 7.24 -26.21
C ALA A 62 3.44 5.99 -25.66
N ALA A 63 2.67 5.03 -25.17
CA ALA A 63 3.23 3.76 -24.68
C ALA A 63 3.96 3.02 -25.82
N THR A 64 5.14 2.49 -25.53
CA THR A 64 5.99 1.77 -26.50
C THR A 64 5.35 0.45 -26.95
N ASN A 65 5.84 -0.14 -28.04
CA ASN A 65 5.38 -1.44 -28.51
C ASN A 65 5.56 -2.55 -27.45
N GLU A 66 6.64 -2.51 -26.65
CA GLU A 66 6.84 -3.45 -25.54
C GLU A 66 5.83 -3.23 -24.40
N GLN A 67 5.62 -1.98 -23.97
CA GLN A 67 4.63 -1.61 -22.95
C GLN A 67 3.21 -2.06 -23.36
N ASN A 68 2.81 -1.79 -24.60
CA ASN A 68 1.55 -2.25 -25.17
C ASN A 68 1.45 -3.78 -25.22
N THR A 69 2.53 -4.46 -25.63
CA THR A 69 2.56 -5.94 -25.72
C THR A 69 2.43 -6.58 -24.34
N ARG A 70 3.18 -6.11 -23.33
CA ARG A 70 3.07 -6.59 -21.94
C ARG A 70 1.66 -6.37 -21.38
N CYS A 71 1.09 -5.19 -21.60
CA CYS A 71 -0.29 -4.88 -21.19
C CYS A 71 -1.32 -5.83 -21.84
N ASN A 72 -1.22 -6.00 -23.17
CA ASN A 72 -2.11 -6.86 -23.95
C ASN A 72 -1.98 -8.34 -23.51
N ASN A 73 -0.75 -8.82 -23.27
CA ASN A 73 -0.49 -10.20 -22.85
C ASN A 73 -1.03 -10.48 -21.43
N TYR A 74 -0.98 -9.50 -20.52
CA TYR A 74 -1.52 -9.68 -19.17
C TYR A 74 -3.07 -9.68 -19.13
N PHE A 75 -3.72 -8.77 -19.86
CA PHE A 75 -5.18 -8.64 -19.83
C PHE A 75 -5.93 -9.45 -20.90
N GLY A 76 -5.23 -9.99 -21.90
CA GLY A 76 -5.84 -10.70 -23.03
C GLY A 76 -6.90 -9.84 -23.71
N ALA A 77 -8.08 -10.43 -23.98
CA ALA A 77 -9.20 -9.71 -24.58
C ALA A 77 -9.68 -8.49 -23.76
N ARG A 78 -9.48 -8.45 -22.43
CA ARG A 78 -9.81 -7.27 -21.60
C ARG A 78 -8.92 -6.06 -21.92
N ALA A 79 -7.78 -6.25 -22.58
CA ALA A 79 -6.93 -5.13 -23.01
C ALA A 79 -7.64 -4.19 -24.00
N LEU A 80 -8.69 -4.64 -24.69
CA LEU A 80 -9.52 -3.79 -25.55
C LEU A 80 -10.29 -2.69 -24.77
N THR A 81 -10.56 -2.91 -23.48
CA THR A 81 -11.22 -1.91 -22.61
C THR A 81 -10.22 -1.14 -21.72
N THR A 82 -8.93 -1.10 -22.08
CA THR A 82 -7.91 -0.37 -21.30
C THR A 82 -8.26 1.12 -21.18
N VAL A 83 -8.56 1.58 -19.95
CA VAL A 83 -8.86 2.99 -19.68
C VAL A 83 -7.59 3.84 -19.56
N THR A 84 -6.48 3.25 -19.12
CA THR A 84 -5.21 3.96 -18.90
C THR A 84 -4.03 3.12 -19.41
N ARG A 85 -3.10 3.76 -20.15
CA ARG A 85 -1.74 3.28 -20.43
C ARG A 85 -0.81 4.46 -20.21
N LEU A 86 -0.11 4.48 -19.08
CA LEU A 86 0.73 5.60 -18.65
C LEU A 86 2.20 5.20 -18.76
N ASN A 87 2.94 5.87 -19.64
CA ASN A 87 4.39 5.74 -19.78
C ASN A 87 5.06 6.75 -18.85
N ALA A 88 5.65 6.25 -17.76
CA ALA A 88 6.15 7.07 -16.67
C ALA A 88 7.65 6.89 -16.42
N LEU A 89 8.30 7.94 -15.94
CA LEU A 89 9.67 7.86 -15.43
C LEU A 89 9.66 7.91 -13.90
N LEU A 90 10.58 7.16 -13.30
CA LEU A 90 10.72 6.97 -11.87
C LEU A 90 11.86 7.85 -11.36
N PHE A 91 11.62 8.63 -10.31
CA PHE A 91 12.63 9.53 -9.74
C PHE A 91 12.78 9.34 -8.23
N ALA A 92 14.01 9.39 -7.75
CA ALA A 92 14.28 9.77 -6.37
C ALA A 92 14.06 11.28 -6.23
N PHE A 93 13.73 11.71 -5.02
CA PHE A 93 13.37 13.08 -4.69
C PHE A 93 14.11 13.55 -3.44
N ASN A 94 14.27 14.86 -3.28
CA ASN A 94 14.69 15.45 -2.01
C ASN A 94 13.45 15.89 -1.21
N ALA A 95 13.39 15.48 0.05
CA ALA A 95 12.36 15.89 1.01
C ALA A 95 12.94 16.89 2.03
N ASP A 96 12.17 17.94 2.35
CA ASP A 96 12.54 18.91 3.38
C ASP A 96 12.65 18.22 4.76
N PRO A 97 13.80 18.32 5.47
CA PRO A 97 14.00 17.64 6.75
C PRO A 97 13.12 18.19 7.88
N GLY A 98 12.53 19.39 7.73
CA GLY A 98 11.65 20.00 8.72
C GLY A 98 10.19 19.56 8.65
N SER A 99 9.73 19.08 7.48
CA SER A 99 8.31 18.82 7.17
C SER A 99 8.03 17.54 6.38
N GLY A 100 9.04 16.90 5.80
CA GLY A 100 8.88 15.74 4.91
C GLY A 100 8.23 16.04 3.56
N ARG A 101 8.00 17.31 3.23
CA ARG A 101 7.49 17.78 1.94
C ARG A 101 8.53 17.56 0.85
N LEU A 102 8.14 17.00 -0.30
CA LEU A 102 9.01 16.89 -1.46
C LEU A 102 9.29 18.29 -2.04
N VAL A 103 10.57 18.65 -2.17
CA VAL A 103 11.02 19.97 -2.66
C VAL A 103 11.70 19.89 -4.02
N ASP A 104 12.38 18.79 -4.31
CA ASP A 104 12.92 18.46 -5.63
C ASP A 104 12.39 17.08 -6.03
N GLN A 105 11.37 17.09 -6.88
CA GLN A 105 10.55 15.92 -7.20
C GLN A 105 11.14 15.04 -8.32
N THR A 106 12.25 15.47 -8.93
CA THR A 106 12.89 14.80 -10.08
C THR A 106 14.41 14.71 -9.93
N ALA A 107 14.91 14.80 -8.69
CA ALA A 107 16.32 14.94 -8.33
C ALA A 107 17.26 13.99 -9.10
N ASN A 108 16.88 12.71 -9.20
CA ASN A 108 17.64 11.69 -9.92
C ASN A 108 16.70 10.71 -10.61
N LEU A 109 16.97 10.38 -11.88
CA LEU A 109 16.24 9.36 -12.63
C LEU A 109 16.67 7.95 -12.17
N LEU A 110 15.70 7.17 -11.67
CA LEU A 110 15.89 5.77 -11.24
C LEU A 110 15.65 4.77 -12.38
N GLY A 111 14.79 5.10 -13.36
CA GLY A 111 14.52 4.28 -14.52
C GLY A 111 13.12 4.46 -15.13
N PRO A 112 12.76 3.62 -16.12
CA PRO A 112 11.42 3.59 -16.71
C PRO A 112 10.41 2.83 -15.85
N GLY A 113 9.15 3.26 -15.94
CA GLY A 113 7.99 2.58 -15.41
C GLY A 113 6.79 2.65 -16.35
N PHE A 114 5.84 1.76 -16.12
CA PHE A 114 4.60 1.67 -16.89
C PHE A 114 3.46 1.18 -16.01
N ILE A 115 2.27 1.72 -16.22
CA ILE A 115 1.04 1.14 -15.69
C ILE A 115 -0.04 1.13 -16.76
N CYS A 116 -0.75 0.01 -16.86
CA CYS A 116 -2.03 -0.01 -17.55
C CYS A 116 -3.15 -0.61 -16.70
N ALA A 117 -4.37 -0.14 -16.94
CA ALA A 117 -5.53 -0.52 -16.14
C ALA A 117 -6.78 -0.72 -17.01
N VAL A 118 -7.55 -1.75 -16.67
CA VAL A 118 -8.82 -2.11 -17.32
C VAL A 118 -9.96 -2.08 -16.28
N PRO A 119 -11.19 -1.69 -16.64
CA PRO A 119 -12.33 -1.77 -15.75
C PRO A 119 -12.57 -3.19 -15.24
N LYS A 120 -12.96 -3.31 -13.96
CA LYS A 120 -13.72 -4.48 -13.50
C LYS A 120 -15.18 -4.31 -13.94
N LEU A 121 -15.84 -5.42 -14.24
CA LEU A 121 -17.19 -5.44 -14.81
C LEU A 121 -18.31 -5.10 -13.81
N SER A 122 -18.00 -4.81 -12.54
CA SER A 122 -18.99 -4.74 -11.45
C SER A 122 -18.64 -3.82 -10.27
N THR A 123 -17.61 -2.97 -10.35
CA THR A 123 -17.11 -2.19 -9.20
C THR A 123 -16.50 -0.84 -9.59
N GLU A 124 -16.42 0.11 -8.63
CA GLU A 124 -15.66 1.37 -8.69
C GLU A 124 -14.12 1.17 -8.66
N GLU A 125 -13.64 0.06 -9.22
CA GLU A 125 -12.24 -0.34 -9.27
C GLU A 125 -11.83 -0.73 -10.68
N VAL A 126 -10.56 -0.49 -10.99
CA VAL A 126 -9.88 -1.05 -12.15
C VAL A 126 -8.93 -2.16 -11.70
N ASP A 127 -8.76 -3.19 -12.53
CA ASP A 127 -7.60 -4.08 -12.41
C ASP A 127 -6.42 -3.39 -13.08
N ALA A 128 -5.27 -3.32 -12.39
CA ALA A 128 -4.06 -2.75 -12.94
C ALA A 128 -2.90 -3.76 -12.97
N TYR A 129 -2.10 -3.62 -14.02
CA TYR A 129 -0.77 -4.21 -14.15
C TYR A 129 0.22 -3.06 -14.31
N ALA A 130 1.23 -3.04 -13.45
CA ALA A 130 2.32 -2.10 -13.49
C ALA A 130 3.65 -2.84 -13.57
N TYR A 131 4.65 -2.21 -14.18
CA TYR A 131 6.03 -2.62 -14.04
C TYR A 131 6.97 -1.43 -13.94
N SER A 132 8.09 -1.63 -13.25
CA SER A 132 9.05 -0.59 -12.91
C SER A 132 10.46 -1.20 -12.86
N SER A 133 11.41 -0.58 -13.55
CA SER A 133 12.83 -0.90 -13.36
C SER A 133 13.32 -0.20 -12.09
N LEU A 134 13.39 -0.94 -10.97
CA LEU A 134 13.92 -0.42 -9.70
C LEU A 134 15.39 -0.85 -9.54
N PRO A 135 16.31 0.06 -9.19
CA PRO A 135 17.69 -0.31 -8.92
C PRO A 135 17.79 -1.23 -7.69
N GLY A 136 18.44 -2.39 -7.88
CA GLY A 136 18.43 -3.51 -6.93
C GLY A 136 17.48 -4.62 -7.39
N PRO A 137 16.15 -4.51 -7.17
CA PRO A 137 15.16 -5.51 -7.59
C PRO A 137 15.17 -5.81 -9.11
N GLY A 138 15.58 -4.87 -9.95
CA GLY A 138 15.49 -4.96 -11.41
C GLY A 138 14.08 -4.68 -11.91
N LEU A 139 13.63 -5.42 -12.93
CA LEU A 139 12.28 -5.31 -13.47
C LEU A 139 11.25 -5.89 -12.49
N VAL A 140 10.65 -5.02 -11.69
CA VAL A 140 9.54 -5.35 -10.80
C VAL A 140 8.24 -5.31 -11.58
N GLU A 141 7.48 -6.40 -11.59
CA GLU A 141 6.08 -6.42 -12.03
C GLU A 141 5.16 -6.49 -10.82
N ALA A 142 4.05 -5.75 -10.86
CA ALA A 142 3.03 -5.76 -9.82
C ALA A 142 1.61 -5.74 -10.39
N THR A 143 0.69 -6.44 -9.73
CA THR A 143 -0.70 -6.61 -10.20
C THR A 143 -1.70 -6.49 -9.06
N GLY A 144 -2.85 -5.86 -9.30
CA GLY A 144 -3.90 -5.76 -8.30
C GLY A 144 -4.96 -4.69 -8.59
N PRO A 145 -5.91 -4.49 -7.67
CA PRO A 145 -6.93 -3.47 -7.80
C PRO A 145 -6.38 -2.06 -7.56
N CYS A 146 -6.86 -1.11 -8.35
CA CYS A 146 -6.84 0.31 -8.00
C CYS A 146 -8.27 0.82 -7.79
N GLY A 147 -8.50 1.50 -6.67
CA GLY A 147 -9.76 2.18 -6.37
C GLY A 147 -9.78 3.58 -6.98
N LEU A 148 -10.93 3.95 -7.55
CA LEU A 148 -11.19 5.30 -8.04
C LEU A 148 -11.79 6.13 -6.90
N GLN A 149 -11.08 7.18 -6.48
CA GLN A 149 -11.51 8.04 -5.38
C GLN A 149 -11.78 9.46 -5.89
N PRO A 150 -13.05 9.92 -5.92
CA PRO A 150 -13.38 11.23 -6.45
C PRO A 150 -12.84 12.35 -5.55
N VAL A 151 -12.22 13.35 -6.17
CA VAL A 151 -11.68 14.54 -5.50
C VAL A 151 -12.13 15.77 -6.26
N ALA A 152 -12.93 16.61 -5.61
CA ALA A 152 -13.49 17.82 -6.22
C ALA A 152 -12.49 19.00 -6.13
N VAL A 153 -11.41 18.95 -6.93
CA VAL A 153 -10.44 20.06 -7.09
C VAL A 153 -10.38 20.44 -8.57
N ASN A 154 -10.79 21.68 -8.87
CA ASN A 154 -10.67 22.32 -10.19
C ASN A 154 -11.07 21.45 -11.40
N GLY A 155 -12.17 20.70 -11.27
CA GLY A 155 -12.71 19.85 -12.35
C GLY A 155 -11.90 18.57 -12.66
N SER A 156 -10.76 18.36 -12.01
CA SER A 156 -9.98 17.12 -12.13
C SER A 156 -10.64 16.03 -11.27
N PRO A 157 -11.15 14.92 -11.83
CA PRO A 157 -12.22 14.17 -11.17
C PRO A 157 -11.73 13.14 -10.14
N LEU A 158 -10.52 12.57 -10.29
CA LEU A 158 -10.16 11.29 -9.67
C LEU A 158 -8.72 11.22 -9.16
N ILE A 159 -8.57 10.71 -7.94
CA ILE A 159 -7.34 10.07 -7.45
C ILE A 159 -7.46 8.56 -7.73
N LEU A 160 -6.42 7.97 -8.29
CA LEU A 160 -6.26 6.53 -8.51
C LEU A 160 -5.37 5.95 -7.40
N ASN A 161 -5.97 5.30 -6.41
CA ASN A 161 -5.20 4.57 -5.40
C ASN A 161 -4.99 3.13 -5.85
N CYS A 162 -3.76 2.77 -6.21
CA CYS A 162 -3.40 1.38 -6.48
C CYS A 162 -2.89 0.65 -5.23
N ALA A 163 -3.21 -0.64 -5.11
CA ALA A 163 -2.61 -1.56 -4.15
C ALA A 163 -2.32 -2.89 -4.86
N LEU A 164 -1.07 -3.04 -5.32
CA LEU A 164 -0.65 -4.11 -6.23
C LEU A 164 0.30 -5.07 -5.51
N GLY A 165 0.10 -6.38 -5.65
CA GLY A 165 1.05 -7.39 -5.19
C GLY A 165 2.24 -7.47 -6.14
N VAL A 166 3.46 -7.41 -5.59
CA VAL A 166 4.72 -7.55 -6.35
C VAL A 166 4.98 -9.03 -6.63
N LYS A 167 5.25 -9.37 -7.89
CA LYS A 167 5.61 -10.74 -8.30
C LYS A 167 7.00 -11.13 -7.77
N PRO A 168 7.26 -12.41 -7.45
CA PRO A 168 8.60 -12.89 -7.11
C PRO A 168 9.57 -12.74 -8.29
N ILE A 169 10.84 -12.45 -8.00
CA ILE A 169 11.96 -12.44 -8.95
C ILE A 169 13.11 -13.26 -8.33
N PRO A 170 13.09 -14.60 -8.46
CA PRO A 170 14.07 -15.47 -7.79
C PRO A 170 15.53 -15.14 -8.12
N ALA A 171 15.82 -14.77 -9.38
CA ALA A 171 17.15 -14.35 -9.83
C ALA A 171 17.64 -13.00 -9.25
N LYS A 172 16.82 -12.34 -8.43
CA LYS A 172 17.12 -11.10 -7.70
C LYS A 172 16.77 -11.21 -6.20
N ASN A 173 16.59 -12.44 -5.70
CA ASN A 173 16.16 -12.76 -4.33
C ASN A 173 14.84 -12.10 -3.88
N VAL A 174 14.05 -11.53 -4.80
CA VAL A 174 12.73 -10.97 -4.48
C VAL A 174 11.75 -12.13 -4.34
N LEU A 175 11.23 -12.31 -3.14
CA LEU A 175 10.24 -13.34 -2.83
C LEU A 175 8.81 -12.85 -3.11
N GLY A 176 8.61 -11.53 -3.16
CA GLY A 176 7.34 -10.87 -3.45
C GLY A 176 7.26 -9.51 -2.75
N GLY A 177 6.05 -8.99 -2.55
CA GLY A 177 5.84 -7.73 -1.84
C GLY A 177 4.51 -7.06 -2.15
N LEU A 178 4.42 -5.78 -1.82
CA LEU A 178 3.24 -4.94 -1.93
C LEU A 178 3.68 -3.53 -2.37
N ILE A 179 2.98 -2.94 -3.33
CA ILE A 179 3.26 -1.58 -3.81
C ILE A 179 1.96 -0.75 -3.87
N THR A 180 2.00 0.48 -3.37
CA THR A 180 0.88 1.43 -3.40
C THR A 180 1.24 2.73 -4.08
N SER A 181 0.22 3.52 -4.45
CA SER A 181 0.43 4.85 -5.01
C SER A 181 -0.70 5.82 -4.70
N ASN A 182 -0.34 7.08 -4.45
CA ASN A 182 -1.28 8.19 -4.37
C ASN A 182 -1.40 8.92 -5.72
N SER A 183 -1.75 8.17 -6.78
CA SER A 183 -1.70 8.67 -8.15
C SER A 183 -2.80 9.65 -8.49
N LEU A 184 -2.42 10.78 -9.09
CA LEU A 184 -3.34 11.62 -9.86
C LEU A 184 -3.36 11.16 -11.31
N VAL A 185 -4.56 10.77 -11.75
CA VAL A 185 -4.83 10.40 -13.13
C VAL A 185 -6.25 10.85 -13.45
N ASN A 186 -6.39 11.88 -14.28
CA ASN A 186 -7.67 12.15 -14.92
C ASN A 186 -7.91 11.09 -16.00
N ILE A 187 -8.49 9.94 -15.64
CA ILE A 187 -8.72 8.82 -16.58
C ILE A 187 -9.67 9.16 -17.75
N LEU A 188 -10.36 10.31 -17.68
CA LEU A 188 -11.27 10.81 -18.71
C LEU A 188 -10.62 11.86 -19.61
N ASP A 189 -9.66 12.64 -19.10
CA ASP A 189 -8.92 13.64 -19.87
C ASP A 189 -7.56 13.10 -20.32
N ARG A 190 -7.43 12.90 -21.63
CA ARG A 190 -6.18 12.49 -22.27
C ARG A 190 -5.34 13.68 -22.76
N SER A 191 -5.69 14.91 -22.39
CA SER A 191 -4.95 16.11 -22.77
C SER A 191 -3.52 16.12 -22.22
N GLU A 192 -2.64 16.84 -22.90
CA GLU A 192 -1.26 17.05 -22.47
C GLU A 192 -1.18 17.84 -21.16
N ASN A 193 -2.22 18.64 -20.86
CA ASN A 193 -2.33 19.49 -19.67
C ASN A 193 -2.98 18.78 -18.45
N ALA A 194 -3.43 17.53 -18.59
CA ALA A 194 -4.05 16.79 -17.50
C ALA A 194 -3.08 16.62 -16.30
N PRO A 195 -3.52 16.93 -15.04
CA PRO A 195 -2.74 16.68 -13.83
C PRO A 195 -2.28 15.23 -13.72
N THR A 196 -0.96 15.02 -13.57
CA THR A 196 -0.36 13.69 -13.59
C THR A 196 0.70 13.47 -12.51
N GLY A 197 0.70 12.24 -12.00
CA GLY A 197 1.81 11.68 -11.22
C GLY A 197 1.41 11.20 -9.83
N SER A 198 2.32 10.45 -9.23
CA SER A 198 2.19 9.85 -7.90
C SER A 198 3.50 9.97 -7.13
N VAL A 199 3.45 9.73 -5.83
CA VAL A 199 4.51 8.98 -5.15
C VAL A 199 4.06 7.52 -5.07
N TRP A 200 4.96 6.61 -5.40
CA TRP A 200 4.80 5.16 -5.22
C TRP A 200 5.62 4.72 -4.01
N THR A 201 5.04 3.80 -3.23
CA THR A 201 5.68 3.20 -2.06
C THR A 201 5.70 1.69 -2.25
N ALA A 202 6.89 1.09 -2.35
CA ALA A 202 7.07 -0.34 -2.45
C ALA A 202 7.60 -0.91 -1.13
N GLN A 203 7.00 -2.02 -0.70
CA GLN A 203 7.53 -2.95 0.30
C GLN A 203 7.95 -4.20 -0.47
N VAL A 204 9.25 -4.45 -0.55
CA VAL A 204 9.82 -5.62 -1.23
C VAL A 204 10.32 -6.59 -0.16
N VAL A 205 9.90 -7.84 -0.24
CA VAL A 205 10.36 -8.93 0.64
C VAL A 205 11.38 -9.75 -0.13
N GLY A 206 12.60 -9.83 0.39
CA GLY A 206 13.72 -10.48 -0.28
C GLY A 206 15.08 -9.97 0.21
N ASP A 207 16.11 -10.73 -0.13
CA ASP A 207 17.51 -10.40 0.18
C ASP A 207 18.11 -9.59 -0.98
N VAL A 208 17.59 -8.37 -1.15
CA VAL A 208 17.82 -7.54 -2.35
C VAL A 208 19.06 -6.68 -2.18
N ALA A 209 20.04 -6.88 -3.06
CA ALA A 209 21.22 -6.03 -3.14
C ALA A 209 20.83 -4.58 -3.46
N ASN A 210 21.23 -3.62 -2.62
CA ASN A 210 20.99 -2.19 -2.84
C ASN A 210 21.98 -1.62 -3.88
N THR A 211 21.81 -1.99 -5.14
CA THR A 211 22.59 -1.42 -6.25
C THR A 211 21.95 -0.13 -6.73
N GLY A 212 22.70 0.98 -6.72
CA GLY A 212 22.24 2.24 -7.29
C GLY A 212 21.96 2.16 -8.79
N GLY A 213 21.04 2.98 -9.27
CA GLY A 213 20.72 3.13 -10.68
C GLY A 213 21.77 3.95 -11.41
N GLY A 214 21.91 3.71 -12.72
CA GLY A 214 22.70 4.60 -13.58
C GLY A 214 21.98 5.94 -13.69
N GLY A 215 22.51 6.98 -13.04
CA GLY A 215 21.92 8.32 -13.01
C GLY A 215 21.80 8.90 -14.42
N GLY A 216 20.59 8.81 -14.99
CA GLY A 216 20.29 9.29 -16.34
C GLY A 216 19.82 10.74 -16.36
N THR A 217 20.09 11.44 -17.46
CA THR A 217 19.57 12.79 -17.71
C THR A 217 18.04 12.78 -17.76
N VAL A 218 17.41 13.66 -16.99
CA VAL A 218 15.96 13.89 -16.97
C VAL A 218 15.47 14.28 -18.38
N PRO A 219 14.59 13.49 -19.04
CA PRO A 219 14.14 13.81 -20.40
C PRO A 219 13.27 15.08 -20.45
N PRO A 220 13.38 15.90 -21.51
CA PRO A 220 12.71 17.19 -21.59
C PRO A 220 11.19 17.12 -21.82
N THR A 221 10.61 15.93 -22.04
CA THR A 221 9.17 15.75 -22.33
C THR A 221 8.30 15.59 -21.09
N ILE A 222 8.90 15.65 -19.89
CA ILE A 222 8.17 15.46 -18.62
C ILE A 222 7.14 16.57 -18.40
N LYS A 223 5.89 16.18 -18.12
CA LYS A 223 4.82 17.13 -17.78
C LYS A 223 5.15 17.92 -16.50
N PRO A 224 4.80 19.22 -16.43
CA PRO A 224 5.02 20.05 -15.24
C PRO A 224 4.26 19.51 -14.02
N ASP A 225 4.65 19.94 -12.82
CA ASP A 225 3.91 19.57 -11.61
C ASP A 225 2.53 20.24 -11.56
N THR A 226 1.58 19.54 -10.94
CA THR A 226 0.21 20.05 -10.75
C THR A 226 0.22 21.24 -9.77
N PRO A 227 -0.23 22.44 -10.16
CA PRO A 227 -0.24 23.59 -9.26
C PRO A 227 -1.11 23.36 -8.01
N GLY A 228 -0.61 23.78 -6.85
CA GLY A 228 -1.31 23.66 -5.57
C GLY A 228 -1.37 22.24 -4.99
N LEU A 229 -0.59 21.29 -5.54
CA LEU A 229 -0.39 19.95 -5.02
C LEU A 229 0.97 19.83 -4.30
N ASP A 230 0.94 19.33 -3.07
CA ASP A 230 2.13 18.93 -2.34
C ASP A 230 2.17 17.43 -2.10
N PHE A 231 3.35 16.84 -2.23
CA PHE A 231 3.63 15.46 -1.80
C PHE A 231 4.50 15.47 -0.53
N TYR A 232 4.30 14.48 0.34
CA TYR A 232 5.12 14.24 1.53
C TYR A 232 5.47 12.75 1.65
N SER A 233 6.68 12.43 2.12
CA SER A 233 7.10 11.05 2.39
C SER A 233 7.65 10.90 3.81
N MET A 234 7.10 9.96 4.55
CA MET A 234 7.36 9.74 5.98
C MET A 234 7.62 8.27 6.27
N ARG A 235 8.44 7.96 7.26
CA ARG A 235 8.48 6.66 7.91
C ARG A 235 7.92 6.80 9.32
N ALA A 236 7.05 5.88 9.70
CA ALA A 236 6.51 5.82 11.03
C ALA A 236 7.57 5.35 12.03
N ARG A 237 7.53 5.89 13.24
CA ARG A 237 8.42 5.55 14.35
C ARG A 237 7.69 5.62 15.68
N ASP A 238 8.26 4.98 16.69
CA ASP A 238 7.71 4.92 18.06
C ASP A 238 6.26 4.34 18.11
N GLU A 239 5.94 3.46 17.16
CA GLU A 239 4.57 3.02 16.84
C GLU A 239 3.92 2.16 17.93
N LYS A 240 2.64 2.40 18.22
CA LYS A 240 1.89 1.72 19.29
C LYS A 240 0.46 1.43 18.89
N SER A 241 0.04 0.18 19.07
CA SER A 241 -1.38 -0.16 19.23
C SER A 241 -1.85 0.37 20.59
N VAL A 242 -3.01 1.02 20.64
CA VAL A 242 -3.61 1.59 21.85
C VAL A 242 -5.07 1.16 21.99
N SER A 243 -5.61 1.25 23.21
CA SER A 243 -7.01 0.86 23.48
C SER A 243 -7.97 1.64 22.57
N PRO A 244 -8.98 1.00 21.94
CA PRO A 244 -10.01 1.72 21.20
C PRO A 244 -10.80 2.73 22.03
N SER A 245 -10.82 2.59 23.36
CA SER A 245 -11.43 3.58 24.27
C SER A 245 -10.54 4.79 24.58
N SER A 246 -9.25 4.77 24.18
CA SER A 246 -8.29 5.85 24.47
C SER A 246 -8.26 6.97 23.42
N PHE A 247 -9.03 6.83 22.34
CA PHE A 247 -9.10 7.83 21.27
C PHE A 247 -10.51 7.92 20.71
N ASP A 248 -11.07 9.14 20.61
CA ASP A 248 -12.38 9.32 20.00
C ASP A 248 -12.30 9.21 18.46
N CYS A 249 -12.70 8.04 17.98
CA CYS A 249 -12.77 7.73 16.55
C CYS A 249 -14.15 8.06 15.92
N THR A 250 -15.10 8.66 16.65
CA THR A 250 -16.52 8.80 16.24
C THR A 250 -16.80 9.93 15.23
N VAL A 251 -15.84 10.25 14.36
CA VAL A 251 -15.92 11.37 13.42
C VAL A 251 -16.90 11.09 12.27
N THR A 252 -18.16 11.52 12.47
CA THR A 252 -19.16 11.91 11.46
C THR A 252 -19.27 11.04 10.19
N GLY A 253 -19.59 9.75 10.33
CA GLY A 253 -20.03 8.92 9.21
C GLY A 253 -19.14 7.72 8.85
N LEU A 254 -18.38 7.19 9.81
CA LEU A 254 -18.15 5.74 9.88
C LEU A 254 -19.09 5.17 10.95
N ALA A 255 -19.78 4.08 10.65
CA ALA A 255 -20.72 3.46 11.58
C ALA A 255 -19.99 2.41 12.43
N GLY A 256 -19.77 2.74 13.71
CA GLY A 256 -19.20 1.84 14.73
C GLY A 256 -18.06 2.47 15.54
N PRO A 257 -17.78 1.96 16.75
CA PRO A 257 -16.55 2.26 17.49
C PRO A 257 -15.33 1.67 16.76
N ALA A 258 -14.13 2.07 17.15
CA ALA A 258 -12.93 1.39 16.69
C ALA A 258 -12.82 -0.02 17.31
N ILE A 259 -12.33 -0.98 16.52
CA ILE A 259 -11.89 -2.31 16.98
C ILE A 259 -10.40 -2.34 17.33
N ALA A 260 -9.62 -1.42 16.76
CA ALA A 260 -8.19 -1.24 17.05
C ALA A 260 -7.77 0.19 16.69
N VAL A 261 -6.78 0.74 17.38
CA VAL A 261 -6.20 2.07 17.09
C VAL A 261 -4.69 1.99 17.07
N ARG A 262 -4.07 2.46 15.99
CA ARG A 262 -2.61 2.60 15.84
C ARG A 262 -2.24 4.07 15.98
N THR A 263 -1.16 4.35 16.71
CA THR A 263 -0.56 5.67 16.83
C THR A 263 0.91 5.61 16.44
N ALA A 264 1.40 6.64 15.75
CA ALA A 264 2.77 6.75 15.29
C ALA A 264 3.26 8.20 15.31
N ASN A 265 4.53 8.39 15.64
CA ASN A 265 5.27 9.59 15.25
C ASN A 265 5.72 9.42 13.78
N LEU A 266 5.78 10.51 13.02
CA LEU A 266 6.25 10.50 11.63
C LEU A 266 7.59 11.23 11.53
N ALA A 267 8.62 10.55 11.04
CA ALA A 267 9.89 11.15 10.63
C ALA A 267 10.02 11.15 9.11
N VAL A 268 10.86 12.03 8.56
CA VAL A 268 11.03 12.16 7.11
C VAL A 268 11.61 10.88 6.50
N ALA A 269 10.94 10.34 5.46
CA ALA A 269 11.48 9.28 4.62
C ALA A 269 12.19 9.90 3.41
N GLN A 270 13.46 10.27 3.60
CA GLN A 270 14.34 10.63 2.48
C GLN A 270 14.80 9.31 1.80
N PRO A 271 14.41 9.02 0.55
CA PRO A 271 14.94 7.88 -0.17
C PRO A 271 16.42 8.08 -0.53
N ASP A 272 17.13 6.98 -0.73
CA ASP A 272 18.43 6.98 -1.40
C ASP A 272 18.31 7.57 -2.80
N ALA A 273 19.21 8.51 -3.13
CA ALA A 273 19.19 9.24 -4.40
C ALA A 273 19.40 8.34 -5.63
N THR A 274 20.03 7.17 -5.47
CA THR A 274 20.40 6.26 -6.56
C THR A 274 19.48 5.06 -6.68
N SER A 275 18.89 4.54 -5.60
CA SER A 275 18.02 3.36 -5.64
C SER A 275 16.56 3.60 -5.26
N GLY A 276 16.24 4.76 -4.66
CA GLY A 276 14.93 5.02 -4.08
C GLY A 276 14.67 4.29 -2.76
N LYS A 277 15.64 3.52 -2.21
CA LYS A 277 15.47 2.78 -0.95
C LYS A 277 15.32 3.74 0.23
N VAL A 278 14.30 3.53 1.07
CA VAL A 278 14.10 4.28 2.32
C VAL A 278 15.00 3.68 3.41
N PRO A 279 15.80 4.48 4.14
CA PRO A 279 16.64 3.99 5.22
C PRO A 279 15.83 3.52 6.42
N ASP A 280 16.35 2.50 7.11
CA ASP A 280 15.67 1.86 8.25
C ASP A 280 15.82 2.63 9.56
N ALA A 281 16.90 3.38 9.72
CA ALA A 281 17.00 4.46 10.70
C ALA A 281 16.49 5.77 10.08
N VAL A 282 15.65 6.51 10.83
CA VAL A 282 15.10 7.81 10.43
C VAL A 282 15.24 8.85 11.55
N GLY A 283 15.21 10.12 11.15
CA GLY A 283 15.50 11.26 12.02
C GLY A 283 14.43 11.60 13.08
N PRO A 284 14.44 12.83 13.60
CA PRO A 284 13.44 13.29 14.57
C PRO A 284 12.04 13.33 13.95
N ALA A 285 11.02 13.27 14.80
CA ALA A 285 9.63 13.36 14.38
C ALA A 285 9.26 14.77 13.92
N VAL A 286 8.66 14.87 12.73
CA VAL A 286 8.14 16.10 12.12
C VAL A 286 6.61 16.16 12.08
N GLY A 287 5.94 15.03 12.33
CA GLY A 287 4.49 14.92 12.38
C GLY A 287 4.00 13.73 13.23
N LYS A 288 2.69 13.49 13.24
CA LYS A 288 2.02 12.39 13.94
C LYS A 288 0.88 11.82 13.11
N LEU A 289 0.56 10.55 13.36
CA LEU A 289 -0.56 9.85 12.75
C LEU A 289 -1.28 8.96 13.78
N THR A 290 -2.61 9.05 13.80
CA THR A 290 -3.50 8.08 14.45
C THR A 290 -4.36 7.42 13.39
N VAL A 291 -4.45 6.10 13.38
CA VAL A 291 -5.35 5.31 12.51
C VAL A 291 -6.30 4.48 13.36
N CYS A 292 -7.58 4.80 13.30
CA CYS A 292 -8.66 4.01 13.88
C CYS A 292 -9.16 2.99 12.84
N TYR A 293 -9.10 1.70 13.16
CA TYR A 293 -9.71 0.63 12.37
C TYR A 293 -11.09 0.34 12.97
N VAL A 294 -12.16 0.50 12.17
CA VAL A 294 -13.56 0.51 12.65
C VAL A 294 -14.24 -0.84 12.48
N ARG A 295 -14.03 -1.51 11.34
CA ARG A 295 -14.53 -2.87 11.09
C ARG A 295 -13.68 -3.57 10.04
N GLN A 296 -13.74 -4.90 10.00
CA GLN A 296 -13.30 -5.66 8.84
C GLN A 296 -14.45 -5.76 7.83
N ASN A 297 -14.13 -5.61 6.55
CA ASN A 297 -15.02 -5.82 5.41
C ASN A 297 -14.90 -7.28 4.94
N ALA A 298 -15.90 -7.79 4.20
CA ALA A 298 -15.94 -9.19 3.75
C ALA A 298 -14.75 -9.63 2.86
N ASN A 299 -14.02 -8.69 2.25
CA ASN A 299 -12.80 -8.93 1.47
C ASN A 299 -11.51 -8.91 2.33
N GLY A 300 -11.62 -8.98 3.65
CA GLY A 300 -10.50 -8.98 4.59
C GLY A 300 -9.86 -7.61 4.88
N SER A 301 -10.17 -6.57 4.09
CA SER A 301 -9.71 -5.20 4.36
C SER A 301 -10.39 -4.59 5.59
N TYR A 302 -9.75 -3.61 6.22
CA TYR A 302 -10.30 -2.91 7.39
C TYR A 302 -10.71 -1.48 7.03
N ARG A 303 -11.97 -1.11 7.30
CA ARG A 303 -12.45 0.26 7.14
C ARG A 303 -11.79 1.15 8.19
N ALA A 304 -11.16 2.24 7.76
CA ALA A 304 -10.28 3.02 8.61
C ALA A 304 -10.53 4.55 8.52
N PHE A 305 -10.22 5.22 9.63
CA PHE A 305 -10.15 6.67 9.78
C PHE A 305 -8.73 7.06 10.18
N GLY A 306 -8.18 8.10 9.56
CA GLY A 306 -6.88 8.67 9.92
C GLY A 306 -7.03 10.11 10.42
N LEU A 307 -6.32 10.45 11.50
CA LEU A 307 -5.98 11.83 11.86
C LEU A 307 -4.47 11.98 11.70
N ALA A 308 -4.02 12.91 10.86
CA ALA A 308 -2.61 13.25 10.73
C ALA A 308 -2.35 14.71 11.11
N GLU A 309 -1.24 14.93 11.80
CA GLU A 309 -0.68 16.25 12.11
C GLU A 309 0.67 16.36 11.39
N LEU A 310 0.79 17.31 10.47
CA LEU A 310 1.98 17.50 9.64
C LEU A 310 2.46 18.95 9.74
N LYS A 311 3.76 19.17 9.57
CA LYS A 311 4.28 20.52 9.31
C LYS A 311 4.14 20.84 7.83
N ALA A 312 3.71 22.05 7.50
CA ALA A 312 3.68 22.59 6.14
C ALA A 312 3.79 24.12 6.21
N ALA A 313 4.64 24.72 5.37
CA ALA A 313 4.86 26.17 5.32
C ALA A 313 5.06 26.84 6.70
N GLY A 314 5.87 26.22 7.56
CA GLY A 314 6.16 26.69 8.94
C GLY A 314 5.03 26.48 9.96
N LYS A 315 3.85 26.00 9.54
CA LYS A 315 2.64 25.82 10.37
C LYS A 315 2.36 24.33 10.58
N THR A 316 1.65 23.97 11.65
CA THR A 316 1.13 22.60 11.82
C THR A 316 -0.27 22.51 11.21
N ILE A 317 -0.42 21.74 10.13
CA ILE A 317 -1.72 21.40 9.56
C ILE A 317 -2.27 20.13 10.21
N LYS A 318 -3.59 20.09 10.40
CA LYS A 318 -4.31 18.87 10.80
C LYS A 318 -5.25 18.45 9.68
N VAL A 319 -5.27 17.16 9.37
CA VAL A 319 -6.09 16.57 8.31
C VAL A 319 -6.77 15.29 8.80
N THR A 320 -8.03 15.09 8.40
CA THR A 320 -8.78 13.87 8.70
C THR A 320 -9.09 13.12 7.40
N ALA A 321 -8.94 11.80 7.43
CA ALA A 321 -9.02 10.95 6.25
C ALA A 321 -9.85 9.70 6.50
N ARG A 322 -10.47 9.15 5.45
CA ARG A 322 -11.27 7.91 5.51
C ARG A 322 -11.03 7.06 4.27
N GLY A 323 -11.01 5.75 4.48
CA GLY A 323 -10.87 4.77 3.41
C GLY A 323 -10.66 3.39 4.00
N ASP A 324 -9.82 2.56 3.38
CA ASP A 324 -9.64 1.16 3.79
C ASP A 324 -8.16 0.76 3.81
N CYS A 325 -7.82 -0.08 4.77
CA CYS A 325 -6.51 -0.72 4.90
C CYS A 325 -6.63 -2.19 4.49
N ARG A 326 -6.13 -2.49 3.28
CA ARG A 326 -6.11 -3.84 2.70
C ARG A 326 -4.99 -4.64 3.34
N THR A 327 -5.25 -5.90 3.67
CA THR A 327 -4.23 -6.82 4.16
C THR A 327 -4.04 -7.96 3.17
N THR A 328 -2.79 -8.26 2.82
CA THR A 328 -2.42 -9.37 1.92
C THR A 328 -1.63 -10.42 2.68
N SER A 329 -1.68 -11.67 2.21
CA SER A 329 -0.64 -12.64 2.54
C SER A 329 0.74 -12.06 2.16
N THR A 330 1.77 -12.47 2.91
CA THR A 330 3.15 -12.08 2.63
C THR A 330 4.07 -13.28 2.83
N VAL A 331 5.13 -13.31 2.03
CA VAL A 331 6.23 -14.27 2.15
C VAL A 331 7.19 -13.90 3.29
N ALA A 332 6.99 -12.75 3.95
CA ALA A 332 7.70 -12.34 5.16
C ALA A 332 7.31 -13.14 6.43
N GLY A 333 6.52 -14.22 6.31
CA GLY A 333 6.27 -15.19 7.38
C GLY A 333 4.80 -15.45 7.67
N PRO A 334 4.45 -16.64 8.19
CA PRO A 334 3.06 -17.10 8.30
C PRO A 334 2.21 -16.25 9.26
N GLY A 335 2.82 -15.70 10.30
CA GLY A 335 2.17 -14.81 11.28
C GLY A 335 2.06 -13.35 10.86
N LEU A 336 2.66 -12.93 9.74
CA LEU A 336 2.67 -11.54 9.27
C LEU A 336 1.74 -11.32 8.07
N ARG A 337 1.30 -10.09 7.85
CA ARG A 337 0.55 -9.66 6.65
C ARG A 337 1.11 -8.35 6.13
N GLY A 338 1.13 -8.18 4.82
CA GLY A 338 1.33 -6.86 4.21
C GLY A 338 0.09 -6.01 4.43
N GLN A 339 0.22 -4.76 4.85
CA GLN A 339 -0.86 -3.80 5.00
C GLN A 339 -0.64 -2.63 4.02
N ALA A 340 -1.66 -2.34 3.21
CA ALA A 340 -1.75 -1.16 2.37
C ALA A 340 -2.95 -0.31 2.78
N CYS A 341 -2.72 0.85 3.39
CA CYS A 341 -3.79 1.81 3.68
C CYS A 341 -3.95 2.81 2.54
N ALA A 342 -5.21 3.20 2.29
CA ALA A 342 -5.59 4.28 1.39
C ALA A 342 -6.74 5.06 2.01
N LEU A 343 -6.45 6.28 2.48
CA LEU A 343 -7.39 7.12 3.25
C LEU A 343 -7.49 8.49 2.58
N ALA A 344 -8.60 8.78 1.90
CA ALA A 344 -8.81 10.09 1.30
C ALA A 344 -9.12 11.14 2.36
N VAL A 345 -8.42 12.27 2.28
CA VAL A 345 -8.59 13.42 3.16
C VAL A 345 -9.91 14.11 2.84
N ARG A 346 -10.74 14.30 3.86
CA ARG A 346 -11.94 15.14 3.75
C ARG A 346 -11.58 16.58 4.07
N LYS A 347 -12.26 17.52 3.41
CA LYS A 347 -12.04 18.97 3.49
C LYS A 347 -11.71 19.42 4.93
N ALA A 348 -10.52 19.96 5.09
CA ALA A 348 -9.93 20.36 6.38
C ALA A 348 -9.17 21.69 6.18
N THR A 349 -7.98 21.81 6.77
CA THR A 349 -7.01 22.87 6.44
C THR A 349 -6.49 22.77 4.99
N VAL A 350 -6.75 21.65 4.32
CA VAL A 350 -6.47 21.39 2.89
C VAL A 350 -7.79 21.13 2.16
N GLN A 351 -7.82 21.38 0.84
CA GLN A 351 -9.02 21.19 0.03
C GLN A 351 -9.39 19.71 -0.11
N ALA A 352 -8.40 18.87 -0.42
CA ALA A 352 -8.51 17.42 -0.57
C ALA A 352 -7.12 16.76 -0.46
N GLY A 353 -7.07 15.44 -0.55
CA GLY A 353 -5.82 14.69 -0.57
C GLY A 353 -6.01 13.18 -0.40
N LEU A 354 -4.90 12.43 -0.41
CA LEU A 354 -4.85 11.00 -0.14
C LEU A 354 -3.64 10.68 0.75
N ILE A 355 -3.89 9.89 1.79
CA ILE A 355 -2.87 9.29 2.65
C ILE A 355 -2.76 7.81 2.28
N THR A 356 -1.55 7.37 1.95
CA THR A 356 -1.21 5.98 1.55
C THR A 356 -0.12 5.41 2.44
N SER A 357 -0.05 4.09 2.57
CA SER A 357 1.08 3.44 3.23
C SER A 357 1.33 2.00 2.83
N ASN A 358 2.54 1.53 3.14
CA ASN A 358 2.90 0.11 3.17
C ASN A 358 3.53 -0.21 4.53
N GLY A 359 3.07 -1.28 5.18
CA GLY A 359 3.58 -1.79 6.47
C GLY A 359 3.51 -3.31 6.52
N LEU A 360 4.28 -3.97 7.41
CA LEU A 360 3.90 -5.29 7.92
C LEU A 360 3.11 -5.12 9.22
N ILE A 361 2.12 -6.00 9.39
CA ILE A 361 1.36 -6.16 10.62
C ILE A 361 1.35 -7.63 11.04
N ASP A 362 0.98 -7.89 12.30
CA ASP A 362 0.66 -9.24 12.75
C ASP A 362 -0.72 -9.67 12.22
N ALA A 363 -0.87 -10.95 11.88
CA ALA A 363 -2.07 -11.48 11.25
C ALA A 363 -3.30 -11.35 12.18
N GLY A 364 -4.33 -10.65 11.68
CA GLY A 364 -5.57 -10.38 12.41
C GLY A 364 -5.53 -9.16 13.35
N ALA A 365 -4.36 -8.54 13.55
CA ALA A 365 -4.18 -7.39 14.44
C ALA A 365 -3.85 -6.12 13.62
N PRO A 366 -4.84 -5.43 13.03
CA PRO A 366 -4.60 -4.36 12.04
C PRO A 366 -3.82 -3.15 12.57
N ALA A 367 -3.80 -2.93 13.89
CA ALA A 367 -3.03 -1.88 14.53
C ALA A 367 -1.66 -2.32 15.09
N SER A 368 -1.35 -3.62 15.11
CA SER A 368 -0.05 -4.10 15.57
C SER A 368 0.96 -3.98 14.43
N SER A 369 1.98 -3.12 14.60
CA SER A 369 3.01 -2.94 13.57
C SER A 369 4.13 -3.95 13.77
N ALA A 370 4.37 -4.76 12.74
CA ALA A 370 5.49 -5.69 12.74
C ALA A 370 6.81 -4.99 12.33
N ASP A 371 6.74 -3.92 11.55
CA ASP A 371 7.87 -3.08 11.15
C ASP A 371 7.55 -1.57 11.25
N HIS A 372 8.40 -0.71 10.68
CA HIS A 372 8.18 0.73 10.59
C HIS A 372 7.65 1.10 9.21
N ALA A 373 6.33 1.25 9.13
CA ALA A 373 5.61 1.49 7.88
C ALA A 373 5.99 2.83 7.23
N VAL A 374 6.03 2.85 5.91
CA VAL A 374 6.23 4.07 5.12
C VAL A 374 4.87 4.64 4.73
N TRP A 375 4.69 5.93 4.97
CA TRP A 375 3.46 6.70 4.75
C TRP A 375 3.72 7.83 3.75
N THR A 376 2.86 7.94 2.74
CA THR A 376 2.95 8.95 1.67
C THR A 376 1.66 9.73 1.55
N PHE A 377 1.79 11.05 1.44
CA PHE A 377 0.68 12.00 1.46
C PHE A 377 0.68 12.80 0.15
N ALA A 378 -0.48 12.97 -0.46
CA ALA A 378 -0.72 13.91 -1.55
C ALA A 378 -1.81 14.88 -1.07
N MET A 379 -1.54 16.19 -1.09
CA MET A 379 -2.39 17.22 -0.45
C MET A 379 -2.63 18.39 -1.41
N PHE A 380 -3.89 18.78 -1.59
CA PHE A 380 -4.30 19.90 -2.44
C PHE A 380 -4.66 21.14 -1.63
N GLY A 381 -4.18 22.30 -2.07
CA GLY A 381 -4.49 23.58 -1.44
C GLY A 381 -3.98 23.64 0.01
N VAL A 382 -2.76 23.15 0.24
CA VAL A 382 -2.02 23.40 1.48
C VAL A 382 -1.83 24.92 1.62
N PRO A 383 -2.05 25.52 2.80
CA PRO A 383 -1.85 26.95 2.99
C PRO A 383 -0.40 27.36 2.70
N SER A 384 -0.23 28.49 2.01
CA SER A 384 1.08 29.14 1.90
C SER A 384 1.59 29.62 3.26
N ALA A 385 2.87 30.00 3.30
CA ALA A 385 3.47 30.72 4.41
C ALA A 385 2.70 32.03 4.67
#